data_AF-A0AAV0ZCH2-F1
#
_entry.id   AF-A0AAV0ZCH2-F1
#
_cell.length_a   1.000
_cell.length_b   1.000
_cell.length_c   1.000
_cell.angle_alpha   90.00
_cell.angle_beta   90.00
_cell.angle_gamma   90.00
#
_symmetry.space_group_name_H-M   'P 1'
#
loop_
_entity.id
_entity.type
_entity.pdbx_description
1 polymer ?
#
loop_
_entity_poly.entity_id
_entity_poly.type
_entity_poly.pdbx_seq_one_letter_code
_entity_poly.pdbx_strand_id
1 'polypeptide(L)'
;MGSFQTFNFETQIPTELLISQIMQIHATISKLESLRPSKQVNTLLTHLVKLCTLPSSIDTEALPQEIKKMRESLIPICGKAERLLELEFSSFISLTPNPMKNLTLFPYYRNYVKLPNYEYKILEQNGVAHTEKVAFIGSGPMPLSSFILATHHMESAKFIHISNSSHGINTI
;
A
#
# COMPACT_ATOMS: atom_id res chain seq x y z
N MET A 1 16.05 -44.74 4.51
CA MET A 1 14.68 -44.26 4.23
C MET A 1 14.45 -43.02 5.07
N GLY A 2 14.21 -41.81 4.58
CA GLY A 2 14.37 -41.17 3.29
C GLY A 2 14.44 -39.68 3.65
N SER A 3 15.48 -38.97 3.20
CA SER A 3 15.63 -37.54 3.44
C SER A 3 14.50 -36.80 2.73
N PHE A 4 13.66 -36.09 3.47
CA PHE A 4 12.77 -35.08 2.89
C PHE A 4 13.63 -33.93 2.38
N GLN A 5 13.99 -34.01 1.10
CA GLN A 5 14.42 -32.85 0.34
C GLN A 5 13.16 -32.02 0.09
N THR A 6 13.00 -30.94 0.85
CA THR A 6 12.03 -29.90 0.53
C THR A 6 12.52 -29.19 -0.73
N PHE A 7 12.08 -29.66 -1.90
CA PHE A 7 12.26 -28.96 -3.15
C PHE A 7 11.31 -27.74 -3.18
N ASN A 8 11.76 -26.61 -2.64
CA ASN A 8 11.18 -25.32 -2.95
C ASN A 8 11.67 -24.90 -4.34
N PHE A 9 11.06 -25.44 -5.39
CA PHE A 9 11.09 -24.79 -6.70
C PHE A 9 10.08 -23.63 -6.66
N GLU A 10 10.47 -22.51 -6.04
CA GLU A 10 9.85 -21.23 -6.39
C GLU A 10 10.30 -20.92 -7.82
N THR A 11 9.53 -21.35 -8.81
CA THR A 11 9.80 -21.05 -10.20
C THR A 11 9.70 -19.54 -10.39
N GLN A 12 10.86 -18.90 -10.42
CA GLN A 12 11.00 -17.49 -10.72
C GLN A 12 10.37 -17.19 -12.08
N ILE A 13 9.51 -16.16 -12.14
CA ILE A 13 8.95 -15.72 -13.41
C ILE A 13 10.08 -15.24 -14.33
N PRO A 14 10.12 -15.64 -15.62
CA PRO A 14 11.11 -15.11 -16.55
C PRO A 14 11.03 -13.58 -16.61
N THR A 15 12.18 -12.90 -16.49
CA THR A 15 12.28 -11.43 -16.47
C THR A 15 11.54 -10.78 -17.64
N GLU A 16 11.70 -11.32 -18.84
CA GLU A 16 11.06 -10.82 -20.06
C GLU A 16 9.52 -10.90 -19.98
N LEU A 17 9.00 -11.99 -19.41
CA LEU A 17 7.56 -12.18 -19.21
C LEU A 17 7.02 -11.17 -18.19
N LEU A 18 7.74 -10.99 -17.07
CA LEU A 18 7.38 -10.02 -16.03
C LEU A 18 7.34 -8.59 -16.59
N ILE A 19 8.39 -8.19 -17.31
CA ILE A 19 8.47 -6.87 -17.95
C ILE A 19 7.32 -6.69 -18.95
N SER A 20 7.09 -7.68 -19.81
CA SER A 20 6.01 -7.64 -20.82
C SER A 20 4.64 -7.46 -20.19
N GLN A 21 4.33 -8.19 -19.11
CA GLN A 21 3.06 -8.08 -18.40
C GLN A 21 2.89 -6.72 -17.72
N ILE A 22 3.93 -6.20 -17.07
CA ILE A 22 3.91 -4.86 -16.46
C ILE A 22 3.71 -3.78 -17.54
N MET A 23 4.39 -3.90 -18.69
CA MET A 23 4.22 -2.99 -19.82
C MET A 23 2.78 -3.01 -20.35
N GLN A 24 2.15 -4.18 -20.46
CA GLN A 24 0.76 -4.31 -20.89
C GLN A 24 -0.20 -3.65 -19.89
N ILE A 25 0.02 -3.83 -18.60
CA ILE A 25 -0.76 -3.17 -17.55
C ILE A 25 -0.59 -1.65 -17.68
N HIS A 26 0.64 -1.15 -17.78
CA HIS A 26 0.94 0.27 -17.95
C HIS A 26 0.24 0.85 -19.20
N ALA A 27 0.35 0.18 -20.35
CA ALA A 27 -0.27 0.62 -21.59
C ALA A 27 -1.80 0.71 -21.50
N THR A 28 -2.42 -0.13 -20.66
CA THR A 28 -3.86 -0.14 -20.43
C THR A 28 -4.27 0.93 -19.43
N ILE A 29 -3.64 0.96 -18.25
CA ILE A 29 -4.03 1.86 -17.15
C ILE A 29 -3.79 3.33 -17.50
N SER A 30 -2.72 3.64 -18.26
CA SER A 30 -2.39 5.00 -18.68
C SER A 30 -3.39 5.60 -19.67
N LYS A 31 -4.27 4.78 -20.27
CA LYS A 31 -5.32 5.22 -21.20
C LYS A 31 -6.70 5.33 -20.55
N LEU A 32 -6.84 4.97 -19.28
CA LEU A 32 -8.12 5.08 -18.59
C LEU A 32 -8.45 6.55 -18.32
N GLU A 33 -9.70 6.94 -18.59
CA GLU A 33 -10.19 8.29 -18.32
C GLU A 33 -10.19 8.62 -16.81
N SER A 34 -10.36 7.59 -15.98
CA SER A 34 -10.41 7.71 -14.53
C SER A 34 -9.64 6.57 -13.85
N LEU A 35 -8.96 6.92 -12.76
CA LEU A 35 -8.30 5.99 -11.85
C LEU A 35 -9.11 5.78 -10.55
N ARG A 36 -10.37 6.21 -10.52
CA ARG A 36 -11.25 5.93 -9.37
C ARG A 36 -11.46 4.42 -9.21
N PRO A 37 -11.69 3.94 -7.98
CA PRO A 37 -12.06 2.57 -7.69
C PRO A 37 -13.13 2.05 -8.66
N SER A 38 -12.78 0.98 -9.37
CA SER A 38 -13.67 0.31 -10.31
C SER A 38 -13.17 -1.11 -10.52
N LYS A 39 -14.04 -2.00 -11.02
CA LYS A 39 -13.63 -3.38 -11.30
C LYS A 39 -12.39 -3.44 -12.21
N GLN A 40 -12.32 -2.58 -13.21
CA GLN A 40 -11.21 -2.53 -14.17
C GLN A 40 -9.91 -2.04 -13.52
N VAL A 41 -9.95 -0.87 -12.85
CA VAL A 41 -8.77 -0.30 -12.16
C VAL A 41 -8.25 -1.26 -11.08
N ASN A 42 -9.16 -1.81 -10.27
CA ASN A 42 -8.81 -2.74 -9.19
C ASN A 42 -8.18 -4.02 -9.73
N THR A 43 -8.69 -4.55 -10.86
CA THR A 43 -8.12 -5.75 -11.50
C THR A 43 -6.69 -5.48 -12.00
N LEU A 44 -6.47 -4.37 -12.69
CA LEU A 44 -5.15 -3.99 -13.21
C LEU A 44 -4.13 -3.77 -12.10
N LEU A 45 -4.48 -3.01 -11.07
CA LEU A 45 -3.58 -2.71 -9.96
C LEU A 45 -3.34 -3.93 -9.07
N THR A 46 -4.35 -4.78 -8.83
CA THR A 46 -4.16 -6.06 -8.12
C THR A 46 -3.20 -6.96 -8.89
N HIS A 47 -3.33 -7.01 -10.22
CA HIS A 47 -2.41 -7.78 -11.05
C HIS A 47 -0.99 -7.21 -10.98
N LEU A 48 -0.83 -5.89 -11.05
CA LEU A 48 0.46 -5.23 -10.90
C LEU A 48 1.12 -5.55 -9.57
N VAL A 49 0.39 -5.44 -8.46
CA VAL A 49 0.90 -5.79 -7.12
C VAL A 49 1.38 -7.23 -7.08
N LYS A 50 0.57 -8.18 -7.58
CA LYS A 50 0.95 -9.60 -7.64
C LYS A 50 2.29 -9.78 -8.36
N LEU A 51 2.43 -9.18 -9.55
CA LEU A 51 3.67 -9.24 -10.34
C LEU A 51 4.87 -8.65 -9.59
N CYS A 52 4.71 -7.48 -8.97
CA CYS A 52 5.76 -6.82 -8.20
C CYS A 52 6.16 -7.55 -6.90
N THR A 53 5.30 -8.44 -6.40
CA THR A 53 5.56 -9.24 -5.19
C THR A 53 6.12 -10.64 -5.47
N LEU A 54 6.23 -11.04 -6.74
CA LEU A 54 6.86 -12.31 -7.08
C LEU A 54 8.37 -12.25 -6.81
N PRO A 55 8.99 -13.36 -6.35
CA PRO A 55 10.44 -13.48 -6.33
C PRO A 55 11.00 -13.18 -7.72
N SER A 56 11.92 -12.23 -7.80
CA SER A 56 12.62 -11.90 -9.04
C SER A 56 14.04 -11.45 -8.75
N SER A 57 14.97 -11.82 -9.63
CA SER A 57 16.38 -11.40 -9.63
C SER A 57 16.61 -10.25 -10.62
N ILE A 58 15.57 -9.46 -10.90
CA ILE A 58 15.68 -8.33 -11.83
C ILE A 58 16.58 -7.27 -11.20
N ASP A 59 17.68 -6.96 -11.88
CA ASP A 59 18.43 -5.76 -11.60
C ASP A 59 17.72 -4.57 -12.27
N THR A 60 17.05 -3.76 -11.45
CA THR A 60 16.32 -2.58 -11.94
C THR A 60 17.24 -1.52 -12.53
N GLU A 61 18.51 -1.50 -12.15
CA GLU A 61 19.50 -0.56 -12.67
C GLU A 61 20.05 -0.97 -14.04
N ALA A 62 20.02 -2.26 -14.35
CA ALA A 62 20.42 -2.77 -15.67
C ALA A 62 19.30 -2.70 -16.72
N LEU A 63 18.08 -2.29 -16.36
CA LEU A 63 16.95 -2.23 -17.28
C LEU A 63 17.15 -1.21 -18.41
N PRO A 64 16.66 -1.48 -19.64
CA PRO A 64 16.67 -0.50 -20.71
C PRO A 64 15.96 0.79 -20.33
N GLN A 65 16.44 1.93 -20.85
CA GLN A 65 15.93 3.26 -20.46
C GLN A 65 14.43 3.44 -20.67
N GLU A 66 13.87 2.81 -21.72
CA GLU A 66 12.42 2.82 -21.97
C GLU A 66 11.62 2.15 -20.84
N ILE A 67 12.12 1.02 -20.34
CA ILE A 67 11.48 0.28 -19.24
C ILE A 67 11.60 1.06 -17.93
N LYS A 68 12.75 1.71 -17.69
CA LYS A 68 12.93 2.60 -16.54
C LYS A 68 11.91 3.74 -16.55
N LYS A 69 11.75 4.43 -17.68
CA LYS A 69 10.76 5.51 -17.85
C LYS A 69 9.32 5.02 -17.63
N MET A 70 8.97 3.84 -18.13
CA MET A 70 7.65 3.23 -17.90
C MET A 70 7.42 2.91 -16.42
N ARG A 71 8.42 2.37 -15.73
CA ARG A 71 8.35 2.11 -14.28
C ARG A 71 8.17 3.41 -13.51
N GLU A 72 8.93 4.45 -13.85
CA GLU A 72 8.81 5.77 -13.24
C GLU A 72 7.41 6.38 -13.43
N SER A 73 6.79 6.21 -14.61
CA SER A 73 5.43 6.70 -14.86
C SER A 73 4.35 5.92 -14.13
N LEU A 74 4.58 4.65 -13.75
CA LEU A 74 3.65 3.89 -12.91
C LEU A 74 3.54 4.44 -11.48
N ILE A 75 4.60 5.04 -10.93
CA ILE A 75 4.62 5.58 -9.56
C ILE A 75 3.51 6.62 -9.33
N PRO A 76 3.41 7.72 -10.11
CA PRO A 76 2.35 8.70 -9.93
C PRO A 76 0.95 8.15 -10.27
N ILE A 77 0.84 7.19 -11.19
CA ILE A 77 -0.44 6.52 -11.50
C ILE A 77 -0.95 5.76 -10.27
N CYS A 78 -0.08 4.93 -9.68
CA CYS A 78 -0.42 4.17 -8.47
C CYS A 78 -0.74 5.12 -7.31
N GLY A 79 0.07 6.16 -7.10
CA GLY A 79 -0.19 7.16 -6.04
C GLY A 79 -1.53 7.89 -6.22
N LYS A 80 -1.90 8.23 -7.46
CA LYS A 80 -3.20 8.86 -7.75
C LYS A 80 -4.36 7.89 -7.52
N ALA A 81 -4.24 6.64 -7.96
CA ALA A 81 -5.26 5.61 -7.76
C ALA A 81 -5.46 5.30 -6.27
N GLU A 82 -4.38 5.12 -5.51
CA GLU A 82 -4.42 4.87 -4.07
C GLU A 82 -5.09 6.03 -3.34
N ARG A 83 -4.71 7.28 -3.66
CA ARG A 83 -5.35 8.46 -3.07
C ARG A 83 -6.86 8.50 -3.34
N LEU A 84 -7.29 8.17 -4.56
CA LEU A 84 -8.72 8.14 -4.90
C LEU A 84 -9.45 7.04 -4.15
N LEU A 85 -8.83 5.88 -3.98
CA LEU A 85 -9.35 4.78 -3.17
C LEU A 85 -9.52 5.20 -1.71
N GLU A 86 -8.48 5.78 -1.11
CA GLU A 86 -8.55 6.26 0.28
C GLU A 86 -9.60 7.36 0.46
N LEU A 87 -9.73 8.30 -0.48
CA LEU A 87 -10.77 9.34 -0.44
C LEU A 87 -12.19 8.74 -0.47
N GLU A 88 -12.42 7.78 -1.36
CA GLU A 88 -13.73 7.16 -1.53
C GLU A 88 -14.11 6.34 -0.30
N PHE A 89 -13.18 5.55 0.23
CA PHE A 89 -13.42 4.76 1.44
C PHE A 89 -13.49 5.60 2.71
N SER A 90 -12.69 6.66 2.84
CA SER A 90 -12.79 7.62 3.95
C SER A 90 -14.17 8.29 3.98
N SER A 91 -14.66 8.71 2.81
CA SER A 91 -16.01 9.27 2.67
C SER A 91 -17.09 8.24 2.97
N PHE A 92 -16.95 7.02 2.44
CA PHE A 92 -17.90 5.94 2.68
C PHE A 92 -17.97 5.54 4.16
N ILE A 93 -16.81 5.30 4.81
CA ILE A 93 -16.74 4.83 6.19
C ILE A 93 -17.22 5.91 7.17
N SER A 94 -16.90 7.18 6.94
CA SER A 94 -17.38 8.28 7.81
C SER A 94 -18.91 8.42 7.84
N LEU A 95 -19.60 7.95 6.79
CA LEU A 95 -21.06 7.91 6.72
C LEU A 95 -21.68 6.66 7.35
N THR A 96 -20.89 5.67 7.78
CA THR A 96 -21.40 4.45 8.41
C THR A 96 -21.66 4.64 9.91
N PRO A 97 -22.61 3.89 10.52
CA PRO A 97 -22.76 3.86 11.97
C PRO A 97 -21.51 3.26 12.63
N ASN A 98 -20.94 3.95 13.63
CA ASN A 98 -19.67 3.59 14.28
C ASN A 98 -18.50 3.44 13.29
N PRO A 99 -18.06 4.52 12.63
CA PRO A 99 -17.02 4.48 11.59
C PRO A 99 -15.74 3.73 11.99
N MET A 100 -15.27 3.90 13.23
CA MET A 100 -14.09 3.20 13.75
C MET A 100 -14.21 1.67 13.73
N LYS A 101 -15.42 1.12 13.91
CA LYS A 101 -15.67 -0.33 13.81
C LYS A 101 -15.72 -0.82 12.35
N ASN A 102 -15.94 0.09 11.41
CA ASN A 102 -16.09 -0.21 9.99
C ASN A 102 -14.81 0.04 9.17
N LEU A 103 -13.68 0.36 9.82
CA LEU A 103 -12.37 0.44 9.15
C LEU A 103 -12.00 -0.88 8.45
N THR A 104 -12.53 -2.01 8.91
CA THR A 104 -12.35 -3.33 8.29
C THR A 104 -12.93 -3.45 6.89
N LEU A 105 -13.81 -2.52 6.47
CA LEU A 105 -14.39 -2.48 5.13
C LEU A 105 -13.36 -2.04 4.07
N PHE A 106 -12.26 -1.42 4.48
CA PHE A 106 -11.20 -1.03 3.56
C PHE A 106 -10.51 -2.26 2.93
N PRO A 107 -10.33 -2.30 1.60
CA PRO A 107 -9.80 -3.50 0.93
C PRO A 107 -8.44 -3.97 1.46
N TYR A 108 -7.60 -3.03 1.92
CA TYR A 108 -6.26 -3.32 2.43
C TYR A 108 -6.15 -3.25 3.96
N TYR A 109 -7.27 -3.25 4.70
CA TYR A 109 -7.26 -3.11 6.16
C TYR A 109 -6.28 -4.07 6.85
N ARG A 110 -6.23 -5.34 6.41
CA ARG A 110 -5.30 -6.33 6.97
C ARG A 110 -3.84 -5.95 6.80
N ASN A 111 -3.47 -5.30 5.70
CA ASN A 111 -2.10 -4.81 5.49
C ASN A 111 -1.81 -3.67 6.47
N TYR A 112 -2.78 -2.78 6.68
CA TYR A 112 -2.70 -1.70 7.65
C TYR A 112 -2.74 -2.15 9.11
N VAL A 113 -3.13 -3.39 9.41
CA VAL A 113 -2.90 -3.98 10.74
C VAL A 113 -1.48 -4.55 10.83
N LYS A 114 -1.05 -5.29 9.81
CA LYS A 114 0.26 -5.98 9.83
C LYS A 114 1.44 -5.00 9.84
N LEU A 115 1.43 -3.99 8.98
CA LEU A 115 2.58 -3.09 8.81
C LEU A 115 2.86 -2.27 10.08
N PRO A 116 1.87 -1.57 10.69
CA PRO A 116 2.13 -0.83 11.93
C PRO A 116 2.49 -1.72 13.11
N ASN A 117 2.04 -2.98 13.14
CA ASN A 117 2.50 -3.94 14.15
C ASN A 117 4.01 -4.21 14.02
N TYR A 118 4.54 -4.28 12.79
CA TYR A 118 5.99 -4.42 12.59
C TYR A 118 6.74 -3.12 12.94
N GLU A 119 6.21 -1.97 12.53
CA GLU A 119 6.78 -0.66 12.86
C GLU A 119 6.86 -0.46 14.38
N TYR A 120 5.78 -0.78 15.11
CA TYR A 120 5.76 -0.70 16.57
C TYR A 120 6.82 -1.60 17.21
N LYS A 121 6.98 -2.85 16.77
CA LYS A 121 8.03 -3.73 17.29
C LYS A 121 9.43 -3.14 17.11
N ILE A 122 9.67 -2.47 15.98
CA ILE A 122 10.95 -1.77 15.75
C ILE A 122 11.08 -0.60 16.74
N LEU A 123 10.03 0.20 16.94
CA LEU A 123 10.03 1.30 17.91
C LEU A 123 10.28 0.79 19.35
N GLU A 124 9.67 -0.33 19.72
CA GLU A 124 9.84 -0.98 21.03
C GLU A 124 11.27 -1.46 21.23
N GLN A 125 11.84 -2.18 20.25
CA GLN A 125 13.22 -2.65 20.28
C GLN A 125 14.25 -1.51 20.39
N ASN A 126 13.90 -0.31 19.92
CA ASN A 126 14.76 0.86 20.00
C ASN A 126 14.41 1.80 21.18
N GLY A 127 13.52 1.40 22.08
CA GLY A 127 13.18 2.16 23.30
C GLY A 127 12.39 3.45 23.06
N VAL A 128 11.75 3.61 21.90
CA VAL A 128 11.01 4.83 21.52
C VAL A 128 9.48 4.63 21.48
N ALA A 129 8.99 3.41 21.75
CA ALA A 129 7.57 3.06 21.74
C ALA A 129 6.72 3.79 22.80
N HIS A 130 7.32 4.33 23.87
CA HIS A 130 6.61 5.01 24.96
C HIS A 130 6.60 6.54 24.84
N THR A 131 6.71 7.08 23.63
CA THR A 131 6.59 8.54 23.42
C THR A 131 5.17 9.06 23.68
N GLU A 132 5.08 10.25 24.26
CA GLU A 132 3.79 10.93 24.50
C GLU A 132 3.21 11.56 23.23
N LYS A 133 4.03 11.79 22.21
CA LYS A 133 3.65 12.50 20.98
C LYS A 133 4.25 11.82 19.77
N VAL A 134 3.41 11.60 18.76
CA VAL A 134 3.80 11.03 17.47
C VAL A 134 3.37 11.98 16.36
N ALA A 135 4.30 12.41 15.51
CA ALA A 135 3.98 13.14 14.30
C ALA A 135 3.95 12.16 13.12
N PHE A 136 2.80 12.03 12.45
CA PHE A 136 2.63 11.20 11.27
C PHE A 136 2.60 12.08 10.02
N ILE A 137 3.65 12.01 9.22
CA ILE A 137 3.82 12.83 8.01
C ILE A 137 3.29 12.05 6.81
N GLY A 138 2.40 12.67 6.03
CA GLY A 138 1.81 12.04 4.85
C GLY A 138 0.68 11.08 5.17
N SER A 139 -0.16 11.40 6.17
CA SER A 139 -1.21 10.50 6.67
C SER A 139 -2.33 10.18 5.67
N GLY A 140 -2.42 10.94 4.57
CA GLY A 140 -3.48 10.80 3.59
C GLY A 140 -4.88 11.12 4.14
N PRO A 141 -5.92 11.00 3.30
CA PRO A 141 -7.33 11.13 3.67
C PRO A 141 -7.84 9.98 4.55
N MET A 142 -7.10 8.88 4.67
CA MET A 142 -7.49 7.72 5.47
C MET A 142 -6.31 7.21 6.30
N PRO A 143 -6.05 7.80 7.49
CA PRO A 143 -4.80 7.63 8.21
C PRO A 143 -4.76 6.33 9.04
N LEU A 144 -4.99 5.19 8.39
CA LEU A 144 -5.16 3.89 9.03
C LEU A 144 -3.96 3.47 9.88
N SER A 145 -2.71 3.68 9.42
CA SER A 145 -1.53 3.28 10.19
C SER A 145 -1.50 3.96 11.56
N SER A 146 -1.78 5.26 11.60
CA SER A 146 -1.86 6.00 12.85
C SER A 146 -3.02 5.55 13.74
N PHE A 147 -4.18 5.19 13.17
CA PHE A 147 -5.30 4.66 13.94
C PHE A 147 -4.94 3.33 14.58
N ILE A 148 -4.30 2.42 13.86
CA ILE A 148 -3.87 1.13 14.42
C ILE A 148 -2.84 1.33 15.54
N LEU A 149 -1.83 2.19 15.33
CA LEU A 149 -0.86 2.52 16.37
C LEU A 149 -1.54 3.13 17.61
N ALA A 150 -2.42 4.12 17.42
CA ALA A 150 -3.11 4.80 18.51
C ALA A 150 -4.10 3.90 19.27
N THR A 151 -4.67 2.88 18.63
CA THR A 151 -5.72 2.06 19.25
C THR A 151 -5.22 0.73 19.81
N HIS A 152 -4.06 0.24 19.37
CA HIS A 152 -3.57 -1.08 19.77
C HIS A 152 -2.16 -1.09 20.39
N HIS A 153 -1.38 -0.02 20.25
CA HIS A 153 0.05 -0.04 20.61
C HIS A 153 0.51 1.17 21.42
N MET A 154 -0.03 2.35 21.14
CA MET A 154 0.40 3.63 21.70
C MET A 154 -0.81 4.42 22.20
N GLU A 155 -1.67 3.77 22.99
CA GLU A 155 -2.98 4.28 23.43
C GLU A 155 -2.91 5.60 24.22
N SER A 156 -1.78 5.85 24.88
CA SER A 156 -1.54 7.10 25.63
C SER A 156 -0.91 8.21 24.79
N ALA A 157 -0.44 7.92 23.57
CA ALA A 157 0.28 8.88 22.75
C ALA A 157 -0.68 9.79 21.98
N LYS A 158 -0.34 11.07 21.88
CA LYS A 158 -1.04 12.03 21.04
C LYS A 158 -0.50 11.98 19.61
N PHE A 159 -1.35 11.61 18.66
CA PHE A 159 -1.02 11.61 17.24
C PHE A 159 -1.32 12.96 16.60
N ILE A 160 -0.32 13.52 15.91
CA ILE A 160 -0.40 14.75 15.13
C ILE A 160 -0.19 14.37 13.68
N HIS A 161 -1.14 14.71 12.82
CA HIS A 161 -1.08 14.37 11.41
C HIS A 161 -0.68 15.59 10.59
N ILE A 162 0.28 15.42 9.69
CA ILE A 162 0.81 16.49 8.85
C ILE A 162 0.63 16.07 7.39
N SER A 163 -0.19 16.82 6.63
CA SER A 163 -0.43 16.57 5.21
C SER A 163 -0.37 17.85 4.38
N ASN A 164 0.01 17.72 3.10
CA ASN A 164 0.08 18.82 2.14
C ASN A 164 -1.19 18.95 1.27
N SER A 165 -2.32 18.35 1.69
CA SER A 165 -3.55 18.34 0.90
C SER A 165 -4.54 19.43 1.35
N SER A 166 -5.03 20.22 0.39
CA SER A 166 -6.12 21.20 0.59
C SER A 166 -7.47 20.55 0.94
N HIS A 167 -7.59 19.24 0.72
CA HIS A 167 -8.69 18.42 1.20
C HIS A 167 -8.18 17.77 2.48
N GLY A 168 -8.66 18.26 3.62
CA GLY A 168 -8.17 17.90 4.94
C GLY A 168 -8.22 16.40 5.22
N ILE A 169 -7.60 16.02 6.34
CA ILE A 169 -7.86 14.72 6.95
C ILE A 169 -9.36 14.70 7.26
N ASN A 170 -10.12 13.86 6.56
CA ASN A 170 -11.47 13.55 7.01
C ASN A 170 -11.29 12.73 8.29
N THR A 171 -11.26 13.44 9.42
CA THR A 171 -11.18 12.80 10.73
C THR A 171 -12.46 11.99 10.90
N ILE A 172 -12.29 10.67 10.88
CA ILE A 172 -13.30 9.68 11.24
C ILE A 172 -13.52 9.72 12.75
#